data_AF-A0A941IKS6-F1
#
_entry.id   AF-A0A941IKS6-F1
#
_cell.length_a   1.000
_cell.length_b   1.000
_cell.length_c   1.000
_cell.angle_alpha   90.00
_cell.angle_beta   90.00
_cell.angle_gamma   90.00
#
_symmetry.space_group_name_H-M   'P 1'
#
loop_
_entity.id
_entity.type
_entity.pdbx_description
1 polymer ?
#
loop_
_entity_poly.entity_id
_entity_poly.type
_entity_poly.pdbx_seq_one_letter_code
_entity_poly.pdbx_strand_id
1 'polypeptide(L)'
;MSRHSLAEVWERFGPRLPEMAFEPGLVAAVDQHAAAVRDTLGGPDAYHVTLADYALGFLDALREADWREHAGYDFATLRLTAVSWLIREHRLPLGPAPTGSTGSTGPTGQAGQGGPGPLGPAPAF
;
A
#
# COMPACT_ATOMS: atom_id res chain seq x y z
N MET A 1 -0.78 10.63 4.97
CA MET A 1 -2.25 10.50 5.06
C MET A 1 -2.81 9.34 4.23
N SER A 2 -2.06 8.79 3.26
CA SER A 2 -2.53 7.77 2.32
C SER A 2 -2.91 6.40 2.92
N ARG A 3 -2.47 6.04 4.13
CA ARG A 3 -2.79 4.70 4.69
C ARG A 3 -4.21 4.56 5.25
N HIS A 4 -4.84 5.67 5.63
CA HIS A 4 -6.21 5.65 6.17
C HIS A 4 -7.25 5.35 5.08
N SER A 5 -6.99 5.75 3.84
CA SER A 5 -7.90 5.50 2.71
C SER A 5 -7.99 4.01 2.38
N LEU A 6 -6.88 3.27 2.38
CA LEU A 6 -6.91 1.82 2.12
C LEU A 6 -7.67 1.05 3.21
N ALA A 7 -7.51 1.44 4.48
CA ALA A 7 -8.26 0.84 5.58
C ALA A 7 -9.76 1.11 5.44
N GLU A 8 -10.16 2.36 5.15
CA GLU A 8 -11.56 2.72 4.90
C GLU A 8 -12.17 1.92 3.73
N VAL A 9 -11.45 1.82 2.61
CA VAL A 9 -11.90 1.04 1.44
C VAL A 9 -12.02 -0.44 1.81
N TRP A 10 -11.05 -1.00 2.52
CA TRP A 10 -11.09 -2.40 2.94
C TRP A 10 -12.26 -2.71 3.86
N GLU A 11 -12.49 -1.89 4.89
CA GLU A 11 -13.58 -2.09 5.85
C GLU A 11 -14.96 -2.05 5.18
N ARG A 12 -15.15 -1.14 4.22
CA ARG A 12 -16.45 -0.93 3.55
C ARG A 12 -16.70 -1.88 2.39
N PHE A 13 -15.67 -2.23 1.60
CA PHE A 13 -15.84 -3.00 0.36
C PHE A 13 -15.20 -4.40 0.39
N GLY A 14 -14.28 -4.67 1.32
CA GLY A 14 -13.72 -6.00 1.56
C GLY A 14 -14.76 -7.10 1.85
N PRO A 15 -15.84 -6.83 2.61
CA PRO A 15 -16.90 -7.81 2.87
C PRO A 15 -17.65 -8.32 1.64
N ARG A 16 -17.54 -7.65 0.49
CA ARG A 16 -18.17 -8.08 -0.79
C ARG A 16 -17.34 -9.12 -1.54
N LEU A 17 -16.04 -9.25 -1.24
CA LEU A 17 -15.15 -10.18 -1.94
C LEU A 17 -15.60 -11.66 -1.91
N PRO A 18 -16.24 -12.19 -0.85
CA PRO A 18 -16.78 -13.55 -0.85
C PRO A 18 -17.86 -13.80 -1.92
N GLU A 19 -18.62 -12.78 -2.33
CA GLU A 19 -19.68 -12.91 -3.35
C GLU A 19 -19.11 -13.30 -4.71
N MET A 20 -17.87 -12.91 -5.00
CA MET A 20 -17.14 -13.29 -6.22
C MET A 20 -17.00 -14.81 -6.38
N ALA A 21 -17.07 -15.59 -5.30
CA ALA A 21 -16.99 -17.06 -5.39
C ALA A 21 -18.23 -17.68 -6.07
N PHE A 22 -19.34 -16.96 -6.11
CA PHE A 22 -20.63 -17.45 -6.61
C PHE A 22 -21.10 -16.73 -7.87
N GLU A 23 -20.51 -15.57 -8.19
CA GLU A 23 -20.92 -14.70 -9.29
C GLU A 23 -19.78 -14.49 -10.31
N PRO A 24 -19.66 -15.32 -11.37
CA PRO A 24 -18.62 -15.17 -12.40
C PRO A 24 -18.62 -13.81 -13.10
N GLY A 25 -19.80 -13.21 -13.26
CA GLY A 25 -19.93 -11.86 -13.83
C GLY A 25 -19.30 -10.79 -12.95
N LEU A 26 -19.40 -10.93 -11.63
CA LEU A 26 -18.74 -10.05 -10.67
C LEU A 26 -17.22 -10.22 -10.72
N VAL A 27 -16.72 -11.45 -10.85
CA VAL A 27 -15.27 -11.73 -11.02
C VAL A 27 -14.72 -10.97 -12.23
N ALA A 28 -15.38 -11.10 -13.38
CA ALA A 28 -14.95 -10.44 -14.62
C ALA A 28 -14.95 -8.91 -14.48
N ALA A 29 -16.00 -8.35 -13.87
CA ALA A 29 -16.10 -6.91 -13.65
C ALA A 29 -15.01 -6.38 -12.71
N VAL A 30 -14.75 -7.10 -11.60
CA VAL A 30 -13.70 -6.74 -10.64
C VAL A 30 -12.31 -6.83 -11.28
N ASP A 31 -12.02 -7.88 -12.06
CA ASP A 31 -10.75 -8.03 -12.77
C ASP A 31 -10.51 -6.91 -13.78
N GLN A 32 -11.54 -6.54 -14.55
CA GLN A 32 -11.46 -5.42 -15.48
C GLN A 32 -11.14 -4.09 -14.77
N HIS A 33 -11.80 -3.83 -13.64
CA HIS A 33 -11.51 -2.64 -12.84
C HIS A 33 -10.11 -2.69 -12.22
N ALA A 34 -9.65 -3.86 -11.76
CA ALA A 34 -8.31 -4.04 -11.22
C ALA A 34 -7.23 -3.84 -12.30
N ALA A 35 -7.47 -4.28 -13.55
CA ALA A 35 -6.61 -3.98 -14.69
C ALA A 35 -6.52 -2.47 -14.94
N ALA A 36 -7.66 -1.78 -15.02
CA ALA A 36 -7.68 -0.33 -15.24
C ALA A 36 -6.98 0.46 -14.12
N VAL A 37 -7.05 0.01 -12.86
CA VAL A 37 -6.28 0.59 -11.76
C VAL A 37 -4.78 0.36 -11.98
N ARG A 38 -4.36 -0.90 -12.24
CA ARG A 38 -2.94 -1.21 -12.52
C ARG A 38 -2.35 -0.35 -13.64
N ASP A 39 -3.09 -0.18 -14.72
CA ASP A 39 -2.68 0.64 -15.87
C ASP A 39 -2.47 2.10 -15.49
N THR A 40 -3.29 2.62 -14.56
CA THR A 40 -3.15 3.98 -14.04
C THR A 40 -1.92 4.14 -13.15
N LEU A 41 -1.56 3.10 -12.38
CA LEU A 41 -0.47 3.17 -11.39
C LEU A 41 0.94 2.97 -11.99
N GLY A 42 1.04 2.51 -13.23
CA GLY A 42 2.31 2.51 -13.99
C GLY A 42 3.37 1.47 -13.57
N GLY A 43 3.07 0.54 -12.66
CA GLY A 43 3.94 -0.62 -12.37
C GLY A 43 4.01 -1.06 -10.89
N PRO A 44 4.61 -2.23 -10.61
CA PRO A 44 4.58 -2.88 -9.29
C PRO A 44 5.48 -2.25 -8.21
N ASP A 45 6.53 -1.51 -8.60
CA ASP A 45 7.57 -1.06 -7.65
C ASP A 45 7.10 0.01 -6.65
N ALA A 46 6.01 0.74 -6.96
CA ALA A 46 5.44 1.77 -6.10
C ALA A 46 4.00 1.46 -5.65
N TYR A 47 3.53 0.24 -5.91
CA TYR A 47 2.10 -0.12 -5.88
C TYR A 47 1.38 0.24 -4.58
N HIS A 48 2.04 0.10 -3.43
CA HIS A 48 1.44 0.44 -2.14
C HIS A 48 1.14 1.95 -2.01
N VAL A 49 2.11 2.81 -2.32
CA VAL A 49 1.96 4.27 -2.17
C VAL A 49 1.01 4.79 -3.24
N THR A 50 1.17 4.33 -4.48
CA THR A 50 0.34 4.78 -5.60
C THR A 50 -1.11 4.30 -5.48
N LEU A 51 -1.37 3.09 -4.98
CA LEU A 51 -2.73 2.61 -4.73
C LEU A 51 -3.41 3.39 -3.59
N ALA A 52 -2.66 3.74 -2.55
CA ALA A 52 -3.15 4.53 -1.43
C ALA A 52 -3.56 5.95 -1.84
N ASP A 53 -2.71 6.61 -2.64
CA ASP A 53 -3.00 7.95 -3.20
C ASP A 53 -4.13 7.89 -4.23
N TYR A 54 -4.18 6.83 -5.04
CA TYR A 54 -5.31 6.56 -5.94
C TYR A 54 -6.63 6.41 -5.19
N ALA A 55 -6.66 5.59 -4.14
CA ALA A 55 -7.87 5.37 -3.34
C ALA A 55 -8.35 6.66 -2.67
N LEU A 56 -7.42 7.47 -2.15
CA LEU A 56 -7.74 8.79 -1.58
C LEU A 56 -8.37 9.71 -2.63
N GLY A 57 -7.70 9.90 -3.77
CA GLY A 57 -8.21 10.77 -4.84
C GLY A 57 -9.54 10.29 -5.42
N PHE A 58 -9.76 8.98 -5.52
CA PHE A 58 -11.03 8.43 -5.97
C PHE A 58 -12.15 8.66 -4.97
N LEU A 59 -11.91 8.45 -3.67
CA LEU A 59 -12.89 8.74 -2.62
C LEU A 59 -13.23 10.24 -2.53
N ASP A 60 -12.24 11.11 -2.72
CA ASP A 60 -12.44 12.56 -2.77
C ASP A 60 -13.32 12.95 -3.97
N ALA A 61 -13.05 12.41 -5.15
CA ALA A 61 -13.88 12.64 -6.34
C ALA A 61 -15.32 12.13 -6.16
N LEU A 62 -15.53 10.99 -5.50
CA LEU A 62 -16.87 10.50 -5.17
C LEU A 62 -17.60 11.44 -4.20
N ARG A 63 -16.88 11.97 -3.19
CA ARG A 63 -17.45 12.92 -2.23
C ARG A 63 -17.83 14.24 -2.92
N GLU A 64 -16.97 14.74 -3.80
CA GLU A 64 -17.24 15.94 -4.61
C GLU A 64 -18.46 15.75 -5.52
N ALA A 65 -18.69 14.53 -6.01
CA ALA A 65 -19.85 14.18 -6.81
C ALA A 65 -21.15 13.93 -6.01
N ASP A 66 -21.14 14.09 -4.68
CA ASP A 66 -22.20 13.65 -3.75
C ASP A 66 -22.64 12.20 -4.01
N TRP A 67 -21.69 11.34 -4.41
CA TRP A 67 -21.99 9.93 -4.65
C TRP A 67 -22.37 9.27 -3.33
N ARG A 68 -23.43 8.47 -3.39
CA ARG A 68 -23.89 7.64 -2.27
C ARG A 68 -23.80 6.18 -2.66
N GLU A 69 -23.41 5.37 -1.69
CA GLU A 69 -23.35 3.94 -1.86
C GLU A 69 -24.75 3.36 -2.09
N HIS A 70 -24.89 2.58 -3.17
CA HIS A 70 -26.12 1.85 -3.49
C HIS A 70 -25.92 0.36 -3.22
N ALA A 71 -27.01 -0.37 -2.98
CA ALA A 71 -26.96 -1.81 -2.70
C ALA A 71 -26.47 -2.68 -3.89
N GLY A 72 -26.29 -2.08 -5.07
CA GLY A 72 -25.84 -2.77 -6.27
C GLY A 72 -24.38 -2.50 -6.67
N TYR A 73 -23.95 -3.19 -7.72
CA TYR A 73 -22.63 -3.06 -8.33
C TYR A 73 -22.63 -1.96 -9.40
N ASP A 74 -22.63 -0.70 -8.95
CA ASP A 74 -22.33 0.42 -9.84
C ASP A 74 -20.81 0.53 -10.11
N PHE A 75 -20.42 1.44 -10.98
CA PHE A 75 -19.01 1.64 -11.34
C PHE A 75 -18.12 1.93 -10.13
N ALA A 76 -18.59 2.76 -9.18
CA ALA A 76 -17.81 3.16 -8.01
C ALA A 76 -17.66 1.99 -7.04
N THR A 77 -18.73 1.26 -6.77
CA THR A 77 -18.72 0.04 -5.97
C THR A 77 -17.79 -1.01 -6.57
N LEU A 78 -17.84 -1.24 -7.88
CA LEU A 78 -16.95 -2.17 -8.57
C LEU A 78 -15.49 -1.71 -8.49
N ARG A 79 -15.23 -0.41 -8.66
CA ARG A 79 -13.87 0.14 -8.56
C ARG A 79 -13.29 -0.01 -7.16
N LEU A 80 -14.07 0.28 -6.12
CA LEU A 80 -13.63 0.16 -4.73
C LEU A 80 -13.49 -1.31 -4.31
N THR A 81 -14.35 -2.20 -4.79
CA THR A 81 -14.21 -3.65 -4.60
C THR A 81 -12.94 -4.18 -5.27
N ALA A 82 -12.58 -3.68 -6.46
CA ALA A 82 -11.33 -4.00 -7.12
C ALA A 82 -10.09 -3.51 -6.33
N VAL A 83 -10.17 -2.31 -5.72
CA VAL A 83 -9.11 -1.83 -4.81
C VAL A 83 -8.99 -2.75 -3.59
N SER A 84 -10.09 -3.20 -2.98
CA SER A 84 -10.06 -4.20 -1.88
C SER A 84 -9.43 -5.52 -2.34
N TRP A 85 -9.74 -5.98 -3.55
CA TRP A 85 -9.12 -7.17 -4.12
C TRP A 85 -7.60 -7.00 -4.27
N LEU A 86 -7.13 -5.85 -4.77
CA LEU A 86 -5.70 -5.54 -4.90
C LEU A 86 -4.96 -5.45 -3.56
N ILE A 87 -5.61 -4.89 -2.54
CA ILE A 87 -5.09 -4.88 -1.16
C ILE A 87 -4.85 -6.32 -0.68
N ARG A 88 -5.81 -7.22 -0.90
CA ARG A 88 -5.71 -8.64 -0.51
C ARG A 88 -4.62 -9.35 -1.31
N GLU A 89 -4.60 -9.17 -2.63
CA GLU A 89 -3.68 -9.84 -3.56
C GLU A 89 -2.22 -9.50 -3.24
N HIS A 90 -1.93 -8.21 -3.04
CA HIS A 90 -0.58 -7.74 -2.71
C HIS A 90 -0.26 -7.80 -1.22
N ARG A 91 -1.16 -8.35 -0.39
CA ARG A 91 -1.05 -8.43 1.08
C ARG A 91 -0.63 -7.08 1.71
N LEU A 92 -1.23 -6.00 1.24
CA LEU A 92 -0.83 -4.66 1.67
C LEU A 92 -1.18 -4.44 3.15
N PRO A 93 -0.26 -3.89 3.96
CA PRO A 93 -0.51 -3.63 5.37
C PRO A 93 -1.59 -2.56 5.53
N LEU A 94 -2.66 -2.91 6.23
CA LEU A 94 -3.79 -2.02 6.54
C LEU A 94 -3.54 -1.12 7.78
N GLY A 95 -2.41 -1.31 8.48
CA GLY A 95 -2.02 -0.57 9.68
C GLY A 95 -0.70 0.20 9.56
N PRO A 96 -0.29 0.97 10.58
CA PRO A 96 1.04 1.59 10.62
C PRO A 96 2.10 0.47 10.56
N ALA A 97 3.15 0.70 9.75
CA ALA A 97 4.23 -0.28 9.59
C ALA A 97 4.81 -0.65 10.97
N PRO A 98 5.15 -1.93 11.23
CA PRO A 98 5.91 -2.24 12.42
C PRO A 98 7.25 -1.51 12.31
N THR A 99 7.45 -0.50 13.15
CA THR A 99 8.77 0.09 13.36
C THR A 99 9.62 -1.01 14.00
N GLY A 100 10.32 -1.76 13.17
CA GLY A 100 11.39 -2.63 13.60
C GLY A 100 12.48 -1.76 14.19
N SER A 101 12.35 -1.44 15.49
CA SER A 101 13.48 -0.99 16.29
C SER A 101 14.43 -2.16 16.43
N THR A 102 15.32 -2.31 15.46
CA THR A 102 16.58 -3.03 15.60
C THR A 102 17.41 -2.30 16.65
N GLY A 103 17.19 -2.65 17.91
CA GLY A 103 18.03 -2.26 19.05
C GLY A 103 18.70 -3.50 19.63
N SER A 104 19.45 -4.20 18.81
CA SER A 104 20.45 -5.17 19.28
C SER A 104 21.63 -4.38 19.83
N THR A 105 21.72 -4.23 21.15
CA THR A 105 22.96 -3.84 21.81
C THR A 105 23.17 -4.75 23.02
N GLY A 106 23.87 -5.86 22.76
CA GLY A 106 24.56 -6.59 23.82
C GLY A 106 25.70 -5.75 24.42
N PRO A 107 26.14 -6.05 25.65
CA PRO A 107 27.13 -5.27 26.37
C PRO A 107 28.53 -5.59 25.85
N THR A 108 29.34 -4.59 25.51
CA THR A 108 30.78 -4.80 25.28
C THR A 108 31.58 -3.60 25.78
N GLY A 109 32.20 -3.83 26.95
CA GLY A 109 33.59 -3.53 27.24
C GLY A 109 34.15 -2.17 26.81
N GLN A 110 34.21 -1.27 27.79
CA GLN A 110 35.03 -0.06 27.79
C GLN A 110 36.54 -0.40 27.92
N ALA A 111 37.38 0.45 27.29
CA ALA A 111 38.68 0.98 27.76
C ALA A 111 39.95 0.70 26.93
N GLY A 112 40.65 1.80 26.57
CA GLY A 112 42.06 1.88 26.14
C GLY A 112 42.21 2.41 24.70
N GLN A 113 42.17 3.72 24.39
CA GLN A 113 43.11 4.82 24.68
C GLN A 113 44.57 4.59 24.28
N GLY A 114 45.02 5.33 23.25
CA GLY A 114 46.42 5.55 22.82
C GLY A 114 46.55 5.50 21.29
N GLY A 115 47.01 6.48 20.53
CA GLY A 115 47.48 7.87 20.69
C GLY A 115 47.84 8.35 19.26
N PRO A 116 47.83 9.64 18.91
CA PRO A 116 48.03 10.08 17.54
C PRO A 116 49.52 10.18 17.19
N GLY A 117 49.98 9.42 16.19
CA GLY A 117 51.27 9.59 15.52
C GLY A 117 51.07 10.13 14.09
N PRO A 118 51.81 11.18 13.65
CA PRO A 118 51.56 11.80 12.35
C PRO A 118 52.44 11.26 11.20
N LEU A 119 51.84 11.38 9.99
CA LEU A 119 52.41 11.71 8.67
C LEU A 119 53.48 10.80 8.02
N GLY A 120 53.07 10.20 6.89
CA GLY A 120 53.94 9.83 5.77
C GLY A 120 53.15 9.82 4.46
N PRO A 121 53.62 10.47 3.37
CA PRO A 121 52.87 10.59 2.11
C PRO A 121 52.96 9.33 1.22
N ALA A 122 51.98 9.22 0.33
CA ALA A 122 51.77 8.15 -0.65
C ALA A 122 52.86 8.07 -1.74
N PRO A 123 53.09 6.87 -2.31
CA PRO A 123 53.61 6.74 -3.66
C PRO A 123 52.50 6.41 -4.67
N ALA A 124 52.63 7.05 -5.84
CA ALA A 124 51.87 6.82 -7.05
C ALA A 124 52.37 5.58 -7.79
N PHE A 125 51.46 4.80 -8.37
CA PHE A 125 51.56 4.18 -9.69
C PHE A 125 50.15 3.95 -10.25
#